data_AF-A0A847VDY1-F1
#
_entry.id   AF-A0A847VDY1-F1
#
_cell.length_a   1.000
_cell.length_b   1.000
_cell.length_c   1.000
_cell.angle_alpha   90.00
_cell.angle_beta   90.00
_cell.angle_gamma   90.00
#
_symmetry.space_group_name_H-M   'P 1'
#
loop_
_entity.id
_entity.type
_entity.pdbx_description
1 polymer ?
#
loop_
_entity_poly.entity_id
_entity_poly.type
_entity_poly.pdbx_seq_one_letter_code
_entity_poly.pdbx_strand_id
1 'polypeptide(L)'
;MNDFHSKKEINEYTFEITITIPKDSFKKSYDLLLEEYAEKLDIKGFRKGRVPTNLISDQVKEVTKFETLEKIAPLYITTALQKENLAPIAPPEYKEIPKIVENTDVPFTIVVTIMPKFKLGDLKKIKIEKQAIEITKEEIDKALEELKSTQTTKTKEMNDKWAKEVSITLEQKGITTLEQLKKKIKELLYKQKEHFQFHKMQDEALKLAITESKINIPQVAIDFEAQEREKTFNENIKEKKLNIDEFLKTNNITIEKMRELWNRDAKEAIETDVFLTLYADTKKIEITEGALNKKINEIKKQRPDVDRTVFSDPQWREYIKNIERKEKAFSSFAEEIFGKDFVSKYN
;
A
#
# COMPACT_ATOMS: atom_id res chain seq x y z
N MET A 1 -24.41 -20.11 25.28
CA MET A 1 -24.37 -19.71 23.86
C MET A 1 -23.79 -20.88 23.11
N ASN A 2 -24.58 -21.54 22.26
CA ASN A 2 -24.07 -22.63 21.43
C ASN A 2 -22.94 -22.09 20.56
N ASP A 3 -21.85 -22.85 20.41
CA ASP A 3 -20.79 -22.52 19.47
C ASP A 3 -21.37 -22.52 18.06
N PHE A 4 -21.73 -21.33 17.59
CA PHE A 4 -22.28 -21.10 16.26
C PHE A 4 -21.21 -21.24 15.18
N HIS A 5 -19.94 -21.48 15.56
CA HIS A 5 -18.83 -21.63 14.65
C HIS A 5 -17.89 -22.76 15.08
N SER A 6 -17.18 -23.33 14.12
CA SER A 6 -16.09 -24.29 14.34
C SER A 6 -14.92 -23.96 13.44
N LYS A 7 -13.69 -24.11 13.95
CA LYS A 7 -12.46 -23.82 13.23
C LYS A 7 -11.71 -25.11 12.89
N LYS A 8 -11.21 -25.20 11.66
CA LYS A 8 -10.31 -26.24 11.18
C LYS A 8 -9.05 -25.60 10.60
N GLU A 9 -7.89 -26.06 11.06
CA GLU A 9 -6.60 -25.62 10.52
C GLU A 9 -6.29 -26.35 9.21
N ILE A 10 -5.87 -25.59 8.19
CA ILE A 10 -5.42 -26.14 6.90
C ILE A 10 -3.89 -26.11 6.84
N ASN A 11 -3.29 -25.01 7.31
CA ASN A 11 -1.86 -24.84 7.53
C ASN A 11 -1.64 -23.78 8.63
N GLU A 12 -0.38 -23.43 8.91
CA GLU A 12 0.01 -22.49 9.97
C GLU A 12 -0.67 -21.11 9.91
N TYR A 13 -1.18 -20.70 8.75
CA TYR A 13 -1.73 -19.37 8.52
C TYR A 13 -3.05 -19.37 7.73
N THR A 14 -3.63 -20.53 7.43
CA THR A 14 -4.91 -20.69 6.73
C THR A 14 -5.86 -21.58 7.51
N PHE A 15 -7.08 -21.11 7.72
CA PHE A 15 -8.12 -21.77 8.50
C PHE A 15 -9.43 -21.83 7.72
N GLU A 16 -10.14 -22.95 7.84
CA GLU A 16 -11.55 -23.07 7.47
C GLU A 16 -12.39 -22.79 8.71
N ILE A 17 -13.31 -21.83 8.61
CA ILE A 17 -14.27 -21.53 9.69
C ILE A 17 -15.67 -21.85 9.16
N THR A 18 -16.30 -22.87 9.73
CA THR A 18 -17.71 -23.17 9.49
C THR A 18 -18.54 -22.38 10.48
N ILE A 19 -19.51 -21.63 9.98
CA ILE A 19 -20.39 -20.74 10.73
C ILE A 19 -21.82 -21.16 10.45
N THR A 20 -22.63 -21.25 11.50
CA THR A 20 -24.04 -21.64 11.44
C THR A 20 -24.90 -20.48 11.92
N ILE A 21 -25.66 -19.88 11.00
CA ILE A 21 -26.67 -18.88 11.36
C ILE A 21 -27.93 -19.61 11.83
N PRO A 22 -28.42 -19.35 13.06
CA PRO A 22 -29.67 -19.93 13.55
C PRO A 22 -30.85 -19.56 12.65
N LYS A 23 -31.73 -20.53 12.38
CA LYS A 23 -32.92 -20.36 11.53
C LYS A 23 -33.78 -19.15 11.92
N ASP A 24 -33.94 -18.89 13.21
CA ASP A 24 -34.82 -17.83 13.70
C ASP A 24 -34.23 -16.43 13.42
N SER A 25 -32.90 -16.31 13.51
CA SER A 25 -32.18 -15.09 13.14
C SER A 25 -32.23 -14.85 11.63
N PHE A 26 -31.99 -15.90 10.84
CA PHE A 26 -32.07 -15.81 9.39
C PHE A 26 -33.48 -15.44 8.92
N LYS A 27 -34.51 -16.14 9.42
CA LYS A 27 -35.92 -15.89 9.08
C LYS A 27 -36.33 -14.46 9.40
N LYS A 28 -35.95 -13.93 10.56
CA LYS A 28 -36.26 -12.54 10.93
C LYS A 28 -35.70 -11.54 9.92
N SER A 29 -34.44 -11.70 9.51
CA SER A 29 -33.83 -10.82 8.51
C SER A 29 -34.43 -11.00 7.12
N TYR A 30 -34.77 -12.23 6.75
CA TYR A 30 -35.42 -12.57 5.48
C TYR A 30 -36.82 -11.93 5.37
N ASP A 31 -37.65 -12.06 6.41
CA ASP A 31 -38.99 -11.48 6.45
C ASP A 31 -38.95 -9.95 6.30
N LEU A 32 -37.99 -9.28 6.97
CA LEU A 32 -37.80 -7.83 6.85
C LEU A 32 -37.42 -7.39 5.43
N LEU A 33 -36.56 -8.15 4.74
CA LEU A 33 -36.19 -7.83 3.35
C LEU A 33 -37.33 -8.08 2.39
N LEU A 34 -38.10 -9.16 2.58
CA LEU A 34 -39.30 -9.41 1.79
C LEU A 34 -40.34 -8.30 1.95
N GLU A 35 -40.51 -7.77 3.16
CA GLU A 35 -41.38 -6.61 3.40
C GLU A 35 -40.87 -5.37 2.66
N GLU A 36 -39.57 -5.07 2.72
CA GLU A 36 -38.94 -3.95 1.99
C GLU A 36 -39.12 -4.08 0.46
N TYR A 37 -39.04 -5.30 -0.07
CA TYR A 37 -39.34 -5.58 -1.46
C TYR A 37 -40.83 -5.39 -1.78
N ALA A 38 -41.73 -5.93 -0.97
CA ALA A 38 -43.18 -5.78 -1.13
C ALA A 38 -43.61 -4.31 -1.13
N GLU A 39 -42.93 -3.45 -0.37
CA GLU A 39 -43.15 -1.99 -0.35
C GLU A 39 -42.83 -1.30 -1.68
N LYS A 40 -41.82 -1.79 -2.40
CA LYS A 40 -41.34 -1.22 -3.66
C LYS A 40 -42.07 -1.75 -4.89
N LEU A 41 -42.72 -2.92 -4.79
CA LEU A 41 -43.41 -3.56 -5.91
C LEU A 41 -44.72 -2.84 -6.27
N ASP A 42 -44.93 -2.65 -7.57
CA ASP A 42 -46.19 -2.21 -8.18
C ASP A 42 -46.81 -3.37 -8.94
N ILE A 43 -47.77 -4.05 -8.31
CA ILE A 43 -48.47 -5.20 -8.89
C ILE A 43 -49.90 -4.79 -9.23
N LYS A 44 -50.29 -5.04 -10.48
CA LYS A 44 -51.65 -4.77 -10.99
C LYS A 44 -52.70 -5.40 -10.08
N GLY A 45 -53.53 -4.58 -9.45
CA GLY A 45 -54.58 -5.01 -8.50
C GLY A 45 -54.26 -4.78 -7.02
N PHE A 46 -53.02 -4.42 -6.68
CA PHE A 46 -52.62 -4.06 -5.32
C PHE A 46 -52.14 -2.62 -5.26
N ARG A 47 -52.49 -1.92 -4.18
CA ARG A 47 -51.92 -0.59 -3.93
C ARG A 47 -50.44 -0.75 -3.61
N LYS A 48 -49.58 0.10 -4.19
CA LYS A 48 -48.13 0.16 -3.89
C LYS A 48 -47.88 0.02 -2.38
N GLY A 49 -47.07 -0.98 -2.01
CA GLY A 49 -46.74 -1.36 -0.63
C GLY A 49 -47.82 -2.07 0.17
N ARG A 50 -48.83 -2.65 -0.48
CA ARG A 50 -49.82 -3.57 0.14
C ARG A 50 -49.83 -4.94 -0.51
N VAL A 51 -48.75 -5.31 -1.21
CA VAL A 51 -48.58 -6.63 -1.80
C VAL A 51 -48.28 -7.63 -0.68
N PRO A 52 -49.11 -8.67 -0.49
CA PRO A 52 -48.80 -9.77 0.43
C PRO A 52 -47.52 -10.52 0.03
N THR A 53 -46.64 -10.82 1.00
CA THR A 53 -45.33 -11.46 0.76
C THR A 53 -45.43 -12.87 0.15
N ASN A 54 -46.57 -13.56 0.33
CA ASN A 54 -46.84 -14.86 -0.30
C ASN A 54 -47.08 -14.78 -1.81
N LEU A 55 -47.47 -13.61 -2.35
CA LEU A 55 -47.70 -13.38 -3.78
C LEU A 55 -46.42 -12.94 -4.53
N ILE A 56 -45.31 -12.76 -3.82
CA ILE A 56 -43.99 -12.49 -4.42
C ILE A 56 -43.54 -13.73 -5.20
N SER A 57 -42.95 -13.54 -6.37
CA SER A 57 -42.48 -14.64 -7.22
C SER A 57 -41.36 -15.43 -6.54
N ASP A 58 -41.26 -16.72 -6.84
CA ASP A 58 -40.25 -17.59 -6.24
C ASP A 58 -38.82 -17.18 -6.64
N GLN A 59 -38.64 -16.59 -7.82
CA GLN A 59 -37.37 -15.98 -8.22
C GLN A 59 -36.94 -14.87 -7.27
N VAL A 60 -37.86 -13.98 -6.88
CA VAL A 60 -37.55 -12.89 -5.93
C VAL A 60 -37.28 -13.48 -4.56
N LYS A 61 -38.06 -14.46 -4.09
CA LYS A 61 -37.80 -15.15 -2.82
C LYS A 61 -36.40 -15.77 -2.77
N GLU A 62 -35.97 -16.45 -3.82
CA GLU A 62 -34.63 -17.03 -3.91
C GLU A 62 -33.54 -15.95 -3.88
N VAL A 63 -33.67 -14.87 -4.66
CA VAL A 63 -32.73 -13.73 -4.61
C VAL A 63 -32.69 -13.12 -3.20
N THR A 64 -33.85 -12.93 -2.56
CA THR A 64 -33.94 -12.39 -1.20
C THR A 64 -33.24 -13.30 -0.18
N LYS A 65 -33.23 -14.63 -0.36
CA LYS A 65 -32.45 -15.54 0.52
C LYS A 65 -30.95 -15.23 0.46
N PHE A 66 -30.39 -15.06 -0.74
CA PHE A 66 -28.97 -14.72 -0.89
C PHE A 66 -28.65 -13.32 -0.35
N GLU A 67 -29.47 -12.32 -0.64
CA GLU A 67 -29.29 -10.96 -0.08
C GLU A 67 -29.40 -10.95 1.45
N THR A 68 -30.29 -11.77 2.02
CA THR A 68 -30.38 -11.95 3.48
C THR A 68 -29.07 -12.46 4.02
N LEU A 69 -28.49 -13.49 3.38
CA LEU A 69 -27.21 -14.05 3.76
C LEU A 69 -26.09 -13.00 3.65
N GLU A 70 -26.02 -12.26 2.54
CA GLU A 70 -25.03 -11.19 2.33
C GLU A 70 -25.08 -10.11 3.41
N LYS A 71 -26.28 -9.77 3.91
CA LYS A 71 -26.44 -8.80 5.00
C LYS A 71 -26.08 -9.35 6.37
N ILE A 72 -26.44 -10.61 6.67
CA ILE A 72 -26.28 -11.16 8.02
C ILE A 72 -24.93 -11.87 8.23
N ALA A 73 -24.38 -12.52 7.21
CA ALA A 73 -23.14 -13.28 7.31
C ALA A 73 -21.95 -12.44 7.79
N PRO A 74 -21.73 -11.17 7.35
CA PRO A 74 -20.62 -10.35 7.83
C PRO A 74 -20.58 -10.18 9.35
N LEU A 75 -21.74 -10.08 10.01
CA LEU A 75 -21.83 -9.99 11.46
C LEU A 75 -21.35 -11.29 12.14
N TYR A 76 -21.81 -12.44 11.65
CA TYR A 76 -21.42 -13.75 12.18
C TYR A 76 -19.94 -14.05 11.90
N ILE A 77 -19.45 -13.71 10.71
CA ILE A 77 -18.03 -13.80 10.33
C ILE A 77 -17.19 -12.96 11.29
N THR A 78 -17.52 -11.68 11.45
CA THR A 78 -16.78 -10.78 12.34
C THR A 78 -16.77 -11.29 13.78
N THR A 79 -17.91 -11.79 14.28
CA THR A 79 -18.02 -12.34 15.63
C THR A 79 -17.17 -13.60 15.79
N ALA A 80 -17.17 -14.51 14.80
CA ALA A 80 -16.36 -15.72 14.83
C ALA A 80 -14.86 -15.38 14.81
N LEU A 81 -14.44 -14.47 13.92
CA LEU A 81 -13.04 -14.01 13.83
C LEU A 81 -12.57 -13.37 15.14
N GLN A 82 -13.40 -12.54 15.78
CA GLN A 82 -13.09 -11.92 17.07
C GLN A 82 -12.93 -12.96 18.19
N LYS A 83 -13.84 -13.94 18.27
CA LYS A 83 -13.74 -15.03 19.26
C LYS A 83 -12.47 -15.87 19.07
N GLU A 84 -12.07 -16.10 17.83
CA GLU A 84 -10.85 -16.84 17.49
C GLU A 84 -9.58 -15.96 17.53
N ASN A 85 -9.72 -14.64 17.77
CA ASN A 85 -8.65 -13.65 17.71
C ASN A 85 -7.85 -13.71 16.38
N LEU A 86 -8.58 -13.86 15.27
CA LEU A 86 -8.00 -13.92 13.93
C LEU A 86 -8.14 -12.56 13.24
N ALA A 87 -7.01 -12.03 12.79
CA ALA A 87 -6.93 -10.83 11.96
C ALA A 87 -6.63 -11.26 10.51
N PRO A 88 -7.65 -11.36 9.64
CA PRO A 88 -7.45 -11.78 8.26
C PRO A 88 -6.64 -10.75 7.47
N ILE A 89 -5.75 -11.23 6.58
CA ILE A 89 -4.93 -10.36 5.70
C ILE A 89 -5.65 -9.93 4.43
N ALA A 90 -6.75 -10.61 4.10
CA ALA A 90 -7.64 -10.32 2.99
C ALA A 90 -9.07 -10.69 3.42
N PRO A 91 -10.11 -10.14 2.77
CA PRO A 91 -11.49 -10.52 3.03
C PRO A 91 -11.67 -12.06 2.97
N PRO A 92 -12.37 -12.67 3.94
CA PRO A 92 -12.62 -14.11 3.89
C PRO A 92 -13.43 -14.51 2.66
N GLU A 93 -13.05 -15.62 2.05
CA GLU A 93 -13.75 -16.15 0.88
C GLU A 93 -14.67 -17.30 1.29
N TYR A 94 -15.85 -17.39 0.68
CA TYR A 94 -16.71 -18.56 0.84
C TYR A 94 -16.08 -19.77 0.14
N LYS A 95 -15.93 -20.87 0.86
CA LYS A 95 -15.40 -22.13 0.30
C LYS A 95 -16.28 -22.68 -0.82
N GLU A 96 -17.58 -22.50 -0.68
CA GLU A 96 -18.60 -22.89 -1.65
C GLU A 96 -19.82 -21.97 -1.52
N ILE A 97 -20.66 -21.93 -2.55
CA ILE A 97 -21.93 -21.18 -2.52
C ILE A 97 -22.79 -21.77 -1.40
N PRO A 98 -23.15 -20.98 -0.37
CA PRO A 98 -23.94 -21.47 0.75
C PRO A 98 -25.32 -21.95 0.28
N LYS A 99 -25.71 -23.15 0.71
CA LYS A 99 -27.03 -23.71 0.40
C LYS A 99 -28.00 -23.30 1.50
N ILE A 100 -29.01 -22.52 1.13
CA ILE A 100 -30.01 -22.01 2.05
C ILE A 100 -31.26 -22.90 1.94
N VAL A 101 -31.50 -23.72 2.96
CA VAL A 101 -32.68 -24.58 3.04
C VAL A 101 -33.71 -23.94 3.96
N GLU A 102 -34.97 -23.90 3.53
CA GLU A 102 -36.04 -23.26 4.29
C GLU A 102 -36.26 -23.89 5.66
N ASN A 103 -36.53 -23.04 6.66
CA ASN A 103 -36.81 -23.42 8.04
C ASN A 103 -35.69 -24.23 8.74
N THR A 104 -34.47 -24.18 8.21
CA THR A 104 -33.28 -24.80 8.82
C THR A 104 -32.22 -23.77 9.15
N ASP A 105 -31.26 -24.16 9.99
CA ASP A 105 -30.07 -23.35 10.21
C ASP A 105 -29.25 -23.25 8.92
N VAL A 106 -28.54 -22.14 8.75
CA VAL A 106 -27.78 -21.86 7.53
C VAL A 106 -26.29 -22.00 7.82
N PRO A 107 -25.68 -23.18 7.58
CA PRO A 107 -24.24 -23.35 7.66
C PRO A 107 -23.55 -22.82 6.40
N PHE A 108 -22.42 -22.16 6.58
CA PHE A 108 -21.51 -21.80 5.51
C PHE A 108 -20.06 -21.87 6.00
N THR A 109 -19.13 -22.12 5.08
CA THR A 109 -17.70 -22.20 5.42
C THR A 109 -16.94 -21.10 4.71
N ILE A 110 -16.14 -20.36 5.47
CA ILE A 110 -15.20 -19.38 4.95
C ILE A 110 -13.78 -19.89 5.07
N VAL A 111 -12.93 -19.48 4.14
CA VAL A 111 -11.48 -19.65 4.20
C VAL A 111 -10.87 -18.33 4.65
N VAL A 112 -10.06 -18.40 5.69
CA VAL A 112 -9.43 -17.25 6.32
C VAL A 112 -7.92 -17.45 6.29
N THR A 113 -7.21 -16.45 5.76
CA THR A 113 -5.75 -16.43 5.77
C THR A 113 -5.28 -15.29 6.68
N ILE A 114 -4.34 -15.57 7.57
CA ILE A 114 -3.71 -14.58 8.47
C ILE A 114 -2.25 -14.37 8.09
N MET A 115 -1.64 -13.29 8.60
CA MET A 115 -0.23 -13.01 8.35
C MET A 115 0.61 -14.04 9.11
N PRO A 116 1.52 -14.79 8.45
CA PRO A 116 2.42 -15.69 9.15
C PRO A 116 3.32 -14.93 10.13
N LYS A 117 3.78 -15.61 11.18
CA LYS A 117 4.73 -15.04 12.12
C LYS A 117 6.15 -15.28 11.62
N PHE A 118 6.89 -14.21 11.35
CA PHE A 118 8.28 -14.27 10.89
C PHE A 118 9.27 -13.97 12.03
N LYS A 119 10.54 -14.32 11.81
CA LYS A 119 11.65 -14.01 12.72
C LYS A 119 12.75 -13.31 11.94
N LEU A 120 13.37 -12.31 12.56
CA LEU A 120 14.43 -11.54 11.92
C LEU A 120 15.63 -12.46 11.63
N GLY A 121 16.10 -12.46 10.39
CA GLY A 121 17.28 -13.19 9.95
C GLY A 121 18.59 -12.62 10.51
N ASP A 122 19.70 -13.28 10.19
CA ASP A 122 21.04 -12.82 10.59
C ASP A 122 21.56 -11.75 9.62
N LEU A 123 21.36 -10.48 10.00
CA LEU A 123 21.75 -9.32 9.19
C LEU A 123 23.26 -9.22 8.96
N LYS A 124 24.10 -9.89 9.78
CA LYS A 124 25.57 -9.87 9.61
C LYS A 124 26.04 -10.60 8.36
N LYS A 125 25.18 -11.44 7.77
CA LYS A 125 25.48 -12.16 6.53
C LYS A 125 25.32 -11.28 5.29
N ILE A 126 24.62 -10.17 5.41
CA ILE A 126 24.36 -9.25 4.31
C ILE A 126 25.67 -8.54 3.97
N LYS A 127 26.12 -8.69 2.73
CA LYS A 127 27.30 -8.01 2.19
C LYS A 127 26.89 -7.24 0.95
N ILE A 128 27.11 -5.94 0.96
CA ILE A 128 26.83 -5.06 -0.17
C ILE A 128 28.15 -4.48 -0.68
N GLU A 129 28.39 -4.60 -1.97
CA GLU A 129 29.59 -4.09 -2.61
C GLU A 129 29.39 -2.64 -3.07
N LYS A 130 30.29 -1.74 -2.64
CA LYS A 130 30.34 -0.37 -3.17
C LYS A 130 31.14 -0.37 -4.47
N GLN A 131 30.50 0.01 -5.57
CA GLN A 131 31.20 0.20 -6.85
C GLN A 131 31.91 1.56 -6.85
N ALA A 132 33.07 1.66 -7.50
CA ALA A 132 33.75 2.93 -7.66
C ALA A 132 32.93 3.85 -8.58
N ILE A 133 32.79 5.12 -8.19
CA ILE A 133 32.09 6.13 -9.00
C ILE A 133 33.11 6.90 -9.80
N GLU A 134 33.00 6.80 -11.12
CA GLU A 134 33.80 7.58 -12.06
C GLU A 134 32.90 8.55 -12.82
N ILE A 135 33.39 9.78 -12.99
CA ILE A 135 32.75 10.81 -13.82
C ILE A 135 33.64 11.02 -15.04
N THR A 136 33.12 10.65 -16.21
CA THR A 136 33.87 10.78 -17.45
C THR A 136 33.82 12.20 -18.00
N LYS A 137 34.70 12.53 -18.94
CA LYS A 137 34.71 13.86 -19.56
C LYS A 137 33.44 14.09 -20.38
N GLU A 138 32.96 13.05 -21.05
CA GLU A 138 31.76 13.07 -21.87
C GLU A 138 30.51 13.43 -21.04
N GLU A 139 30.42 12.96 -19.80
CA GLU A 139 29.32 13.31 -18.90
C GLU A 139 29.35 14.78 -18.47
N ILE A 140 30.54 15.32 -18.22
CA ILE A 140 30.74 16.74 -17.89
C ILE A 140 30.40 17.62 -19.10
N ASP A 141 30.86 17.24 -20.28
CA ASP A 141 30.61 18.00 -21.51
C ASP A 141 29.12 17.95 -21.91
N LYS A 142 28.44 16.80 -21.73
CA LYS A 142 26.97 16.71 -21.90
C LYS A 142 26.22 17.62 -20.93
N ALA A 143 26.55 17.59 -19.64
CA ALA A 143 25.89 18.44 -18.65
C ALA A 143 26.11 19.94 -18.94
N LEU A 144 27.27 20.30 -19.49
CA LEU A 144 27.55 21.66 -19.94
C LEU A 144 26.68 22.09 -21.13
N GLU A 145 26.53 21.23 -22.13
CA GLU A 145 25.66 21.50 -23.28
C GLU A 145 24.19 21.58 -22.85
N GLU A 146 23.73 20.73 -21.94
CA GLU A 146 22.39 20.81 -21.35
C GLU A 146 22.19 22.14 -20.61
N LEU A 147 23.15 22.56 -19.78
CA LEU A 147 23.11 23.87 -19.11
C LEU A 147 23.05 25.02 -20.12
N LYS A 148 23.81 24.93 -21.22
CA LYS A 148 23.80 25.94 -22.27
C LYS A 148 22.47 26.01 -23.02
N SER A 149 21.83 24.86 -23.22
CA SER A 149 20.52 24.79 -23.91
C SER A 149 19.36 25.26 -23.03
N THR A 150 19.47 25.08 -21.71
CA THR A 150 18.40 25.39 -20.76
C THR A 150 18.49 26.80 -20.19
N GLN A 151 19.68 27.40 -20.12
CA GLN A 151 19.89 28.73 -19.55
C GLN A 151 19.94 29.81 -20.64
N THR A 152 19.15 30.87 -20.46
CA THR A 152 19.18 32.04 -21.35
C THR A 152 20.34 32.96 -20.98
N THR A 153 21.43 32.89 -21.74
CA THR A 153 22.62 33.76 -21.57
C THR A 153 22.84 34.66 -22.78
N LYS A 154 23.37 35.87 -22.56
CA LYS A 154 23.81 36.80 -23.61
C LYS A 154 25.03 36.25 -24.36
N THR A 155 25.87 35.48 -23.68
CA THR A 155 27.05 34.85 -24.28
C THR A 155 26.65 33.57 -25.02
N LYS A 156 26.93 33.49 -26.33
CA LYS A 156 26.60 32.32 -27.18
C LYS A 156 27.67 31.22 -27.15
N GLU A 157 28.91 31.59 -26.86
CA GLU A 157 30.05 30.67 -26.82
C GLU A 157 30.28 30.14 -25.41
N MET A 158 30.61 28.85 -25.29
CA MET A 158 30.89 28.22 -24.01
C MET A 158 32.32 28.53 -23.56
N ASN A 159 32.47 29.69 -22.90
CA ASN A 159 33.75 30.23 -22.42
C ASN A 159 33.61 30.80 -20.99
N ASP A 160 34.65 31.41 -20.45
CA ASP A 160 34.66 31.96 -19.08
C ASP A 160 33.56 33.01 -18.84
N LYS A 161 33.23 33.83 -19.85
CA LYS A 161 32.15 34.83 -19.74
C LYS A 161 30.80 34.16 -19.61
N TRP A 162 30.54 33.13 -20.41
CA TRP A 162 29.34 32.32 -20.29
C TRP A 162 29.28 31.60 -18.94
N ALA A 163 30.37 31.00 -18.48
CA ALA A 163 30.43 30.32 -17.18
C ALA A 163 30.11 31.26 -16.01
N LYS A 164 30.59 32.50 -16.07
CA LYS A 164 30.27 33.55 -15.08
C LYS A 164 28.82 34.01 -15.17
N GLU A 165 28.25 34.09 -16.37
CA GLU A 165 26.85 34.47 -16.56
C GLU A 165 25.91 33.40 -16.00
N VAL A 166 26.17 32.12 -16.33
CA VAL A 166 25.41 30.98 -15.80
C VAL A 166 25.55 30.86 -14.29
N SER A 167 26.75 31.07 -13.74
CA SER A 167 26.94 30.97 -12.28
C SER A 167 26.16 32.04 -11.50
N ILE A 168 26.02 33.25 -12.06
CA ILE A 168 25.16 34.30 -11.51
C ILE A 168 23.69 33.87 -11.58
N THR A 169 23.23 33.36 -12.72
CA THR A 169 21.85 32.89 -12.92
C THR A 169 21.47 31.77 -11.96
N LEU A 170 22.40 30.86 -11.68
CA LEU A 170 22.19 29.74 -10.75
C LEU A 170 22.51 30.08 -9.28
N GLU A 171 22.76 31.36 -8.97
CA GLU A 171 23.13 31.88 -7.64
C GLU A 171 24.38 31.20 -7.02
N GLN A 172 25.22 30.60 -7.86
CA GLN A 172 26.48 29.94 -7.48
C GLN A 172 27.61 30.98 -7.42
N LYS A 173 27.75 31.65 -6.27
CA LYS A 173 28.82 32.63 -6.05
C LYS A 173 30.21 31.99 -6.14
N GLY A 174 31.15 32.66 -6.82
CA GLY A 174 32.57 32.30 -6.84
C GLY A 174 33.06 31.54 -8.07
N ILE A 175 32.19 31.26 -9.05
CA ILE A 175 32.60 30.65 -10.34
C ILE A 175 32.76 31.75 -11.39
N THR A 176 34.01 31.98 -11.83
CA THR A 176 34.37 32.98 -12.84
C THR A 176 35.01 32.39 -14.09
N THR A 177 35.37 31.10 -14.09
CA THR A 177 35.98 30.41 -15.23
C THR A 177 35.23 29.14 -15.61
N LEU A 178 35.38 28.71 -16.87
CA LEU A 178 34.81 27.48 -17.39
C LEU A 178 35.38 26.24 -16.69
N GLU A 179 36.66 26.26 -16.32
CA GLU A 179 37.28 25.16 -15.55
C GLU A 179 36.67 25.02 -14.15
N GLN A 180 36.40 26.14 -13.46
CA GLN A 180 35.72 26.11 -12.16
C GLN A 180 34.30 25.54 -12.30
N LEU A 181 33.59 25.92 -13.36
CA LEU A 181 32.27 25.37 -13.66
C LEU A 181 32.33 23.87 -13.96
N LYS A 182 33.28 23.42 -14.79
CA LYS A 182 33.52 21.98 -15.07
C LYS A 182 33.81 21.19 -13.78
N LYS A 183 34.66 21.72 -12.90
CA LYS A 183 34.95 21.09 -11.61
C LYS A 183 33.69 21.00 -10.75
N LYS A 184 32.87 22.05 -10.70
CA LYS A 184 31.63 22.06 -9.94
C LYS A 184 30.61 21.05 -10.48
N ILE A 185 30.45 20.99 -11.81
CA ILE A 185 29.59 20.01 -12.48
C ILE A 185 30.07 18.60 -12.15
N LYS A 186 31.37 18.34 -12.23
CA LYS A 186 31.94 17.04 -11.84
C LYS A 186 31.60 16.67 -10.39
N GLU A 187 31.74 17.60 -9.45
CA GLU A 187 31.37 17.38 -8.05
C GLU A 187 29.87 17.08 -7.87
N LEU A 188 28.99 17.80 -8.59
CA LEU A 188 27.54 17.59 -8.54
C LEU A 188 27.13 16.25 -9.15
N LEU A 189 27.68 15.89 -10.31
CA LEU A 189 27.46 14.59 -10.95
C LEU A 189 27.96 13.45 -10.07
N TYR A 190 29.13 13.62 -9.44
CA TYR A 190 29.64 12.64 -8.47
C TYR A 190 28.66 12.45 -7.32
N LYS A 191 28.21 13.54 -6.68
CA LYS A 191 27.22 13.46 -5.59
C LYS A 191 25.92 12.81 -6.03
N GLN A 192 25.40 13.17 -7.21
CA GLN A 192 24.18 12.58 -7.76
C GLN A 192 24.32 11.07 -7.96
N LYS A 193 25.41 10.62 -8.61
CA LYS A 193 25.70 9.19 -8.78
C LYS A 193 25.89 8.49 -7.44
N GLU A 194 26.51 9.17 -6.47
CA GLU A 194 26.74 8.61 -5.15
C GLU A 194 25.45 8.40 -4.36
N HIS A 195 24.54 9.38 -4.36
CA HIS A 195 23.20 9.23 -3.80
C HIS A 195 22.42 8.10 -4.49
N PHE A 196 22.45 8.05 -5.82
CA PHE A 196 21.77 6.99 -6.58
C PHE A 196 22.32 5.60 -6.24
N GLN A 197 23.65 5.46 -6.19
CA GLN A 197 24.30 4.22 -5.81
C GLN A 197 23.92 3.82 -4.37
N PHE A 198 23.92 4.78 -3.44
CA PHE A 198 23.58 4.51 -2.05
C PHE A 198 22.14 3.99 -1.91
N HIS A 199 21.16 4.61 -2.60
CA HIS A 199 19.79 4.10 -2.62
C HIS A 199 19.71 2.68 -3.19
N LYS A 200 20.40 2.41 -4.29
CA LYS A 200 20.46 1.06 -4.85
C LYS A 200 21.06 0.04 -3.87
N MET A 201 22.10 0.43 -3.13
CA MET A 201 22.70 -0.40 -2.08
C MET A 201 21.70 -0.66 -0.94
N GLN A 202 20.94 0.35 -0.52
CA GLN A 202 19.90 0.19 0.51
C GLN A 202 18.80 -0.78 0.06
N ASP A 203 18.34 -0.67 -1.19
CA ASP A 203 17.34 -1.58 -1.76
C ASP A 203 17.85 -3.01 -1.83
N GLU A 204 19.11 -3.20 -2.25
CA GLU A 204 19.75 -4.52 -2.28
C GLU A 204 19.91 -5.11 -0.88
N ALA A 205 20.33 -4.31 0.10
CA ALA A 205 20.42 -4.74 1.50
C ALA A 205 19.06 -5.18 2.04
N LEU A 206 18.00 -4.41 1.75
CA LEU A 206 16.65 -4.73 2.18
C LEU A 206 16.17 -6.06 1.57
N LYS A 207 16.39 -6.27 0.26
CA LYS A 207 16.04 -7.53 -0.43
C LYS A 207 16.77 -8.74 0.17
N LEU A 208 18.06 -8.61 0.45
CA LEU A 208 18.84 -9.66 1.12
C LEU A 208 18.33 -9.90 2.55
N ALA A 209 17.97 -8.85 3.29
CA ALA A 209 17.46 -8.98 4.65
C ALA A 209 16.09 -9.69 4.72
N ILE A 210 15.19 -9.37 3.78
CA ILE A 210 13.90 -10.07 3.60
C ILE A 210 14.14 -11.56 3.34
N THR A 211 15.07 -11.86 2.42
CA THR A 211 15.42 -13.24 2.05
C THR A 211 16.03 -14.02 3.22
N GLU A 212 16.99 -13.43 3.95
CA GLU A 212 17.61 -14.04 5.13
C GLU A 212 16.59 -14.26 6.27
N SER A 213 15.59 -13.39 6.37
CA SER A 213 14.47 -13.53 7.33
C SER A 213 13.41 -14.54 6.88
N LYS A 214 13.55 -15.12 5.67
CA LYS A 214 12.63 -16.10 5.08
C LYS A 214 11.18 -15.60 5.07
N ILE A 215 11.00 -14.31 4.82
CA ILE A 215 9.67 -13.73 4.73
C ILE A 215 9.05 -14.21 3.42
N ASN A 216 7.98 -14.99 3.52
CA ASN A 216 7.21 -15.48 2.39
C ASN A 216 5.74 -15.15 2.61
N ILE A 217 5.26 -14.16 1.86
CA ILE A 217 3.90 -13.65 2.01
C ILE A 217 2.91 -14.58 1.30
N PRO A 218 1.77 -14.95 1.93
CA PRO A 218 0.74 -15.73 1.27
C PRO A 218 0.21 -15.03 0.01
N GLN A 219 0.01 -15.78 -1.07
CA GLN A 219 -0.42 -15.22 -2.37
C GLN A 219 -1.73 -14.42 -2.25
N VAL A 220 -2.65 -14.87 -1.39
CA VAL A 220 -3.92 -14.17 -1.11
C VAL A 220 -3.71 -12.73 -0.64
N ALA A 221 -2.68 -12.46 0.17
CA ALA A 221 -2.36 -11.10 0.59
C ALA A 221 -1.81 -10.25 -0.56
N ILE A 222 -0.95 -10.85 -1.41
CA ILE A 222 -0.38 -10.17 -2.57
C ILE A 222 -1.48 -9.80 -3.56
N ASP A 223 -2.39 -10.73 -3.83
CA ASP A 223 -3.50 -10.53 -4.76
C ASP A 223 -4.47 -9.45 -4.27
N PHE A 224 -4.81 -9.48 -2.97
CA PHE A 224 -5.67 -8.47 -2.38
C PHE A 224 -5.06 -7.06 -2.43
N GLU A 225 -3.80 -6.91 -2.04
CA GLU A 225 -3.09 -5.63 -2.14
C GLU A 225 -2.97 -5.13 -3.59
N ALA A 226 -2.70 -6.03 -4.54
CA ALA A 226 -2.66 -5.68 -5.96
C ALA A 226 -4.02 -5.20 -6.48
N GLN A 227 -5.12 -5.81 -6.04
CA GLN A 227 -6.48 -5.38 -6.37
C GLN A 227 -6.81 -4.02 -5.77
N GLU A 228 -6.42 -3.75 -4.52
CA GLU A 228 -6.65 -2.45 -3.89
C GLU A 228 -5.83 -1.34 -4.59
N ARG A 229 -4.64 -1.66 -5.10
CA ARG A 229 -3.86 -0.74 -5.93
C ARG A 229 -4.51 -0.47 -7.28
N GLU A 230 -5.00 -1.52 -7.96
CA GLU A 230 -5.76 -1.38 -9.20
C GLU A 230 -6.99 -0.49 -8.99
N LYS A 231 -7.75 -0.76 -7.93
CA LYS A 231 -8.92 0.04 -7.55
C LYS A 231 -8.57 1.50 -7.29
N THR A 232 -7.57 1.75 -6.44
CA THR A 232 -7.09 3.11 -6.12
C THR A 232 -6.62 3.84 -7.38
N PHE A 233 -5.89 3.15 -8.26
CA PHE A 233 -5.44 3.72 -9.53
C PHE A 233 -6.63 4.08 -10.42
N ASN A 234 -7.60 3.19 -10.56
CA ASN A 234 -8.81 3.40 -11.36
C ASN A 234 -9.64 4.59 -10.85
N GLU A 235 -9.76 4.73 -9.53
CA GLU A 235 -10.41 5.88 -8.88
C GLU A 235 -9.67 7.18 -9.22
N ASN A 236 -8.34 7.22 -9.02
CA ASN A 236 -7.52 8.39 -9.33
C ASN A 236 -7.57 8.80 -10.82
N ILE A 237 -7.62 7.84 -11.73
CA ILE A 237 -7.74 8.08 -13.18
C ILE A 237 -9.11 8.69 -13.50
N LYS A 238 -10.19 8.16 -12.93
CA LYS A 238 -11.55 8.69 -13.09
C LYS A 238 -11.68 10.10 -12.52
N GLU A 239 -11.09 10.39 -11.37
CA GLU A 239 -11.07 11.73 -10.76
C GLU A 239 -10.38 12.76 -11.65
N LYS A 240 -9.28 12.37 -12.30
CA LYS A 240 -8.59 13.19 -13.30
C LYS A 240 -9.33 13.28 -14.64
N LYS A 241 -10.54 12.69 -14.74
CA LYS A 241 -11.37 12.61 -15.95
C LYS A 241 -10.67 11.93 -17.12
N LEU A 242 -9.73 11.03 -16.83
CA LEU A 242 -9.03 10.22 -17.80
C LEU A 242 -9.73 8.86 -17.93
N ASN A 243 -9.63 8.24 -19.11
CA ASN A 243 -10.05 6.85 -19.31
C ASN A 243 -8.83 5.92 -19.16
N ILE A 244 -8.97 4.83 -18.42
CA ILE A 244 -7.91 3.82 -18.29
C ILE A 244 -7.47 3.27 -19.65
N ASP A 245 -8.40 3.02 -20.57
CA ASP A 245 -8.08 2.47 -21.89
C ASP A 245 -7.22 3.43 -22.71
N GLU A 246 -7.46 4.74 -22.56
CA GLU A 246 -6.66 5.78 -23.19
C GLU A 246 -5.27 5.86 -22.56
N PHE A 247 -5.19 5.84 -21.22
CA PHE A 247 -3.92 5.80 -20.50
C PHE A 247 -3.04 4.62 -20.92
N LEU A 248 -3.63 3.41 -20.98
CA LEU A 248 -2.94 2.18 -21.38
C LEU A 248 -2.40 2.29 -22.82
N LYS A 249 -3.21 2.84 -23.75
CA LYS A 249 -2.79 3.08 -25.14
C LYS A 249 -1.64 4.07 -25.26
N THR A 250 -1.73 5.22 -24.57
CA THR A 250 -0.68 6.25 -24.61
C THR A 250 0.65 5.75 -24.07
N ASN A 251 0.62 4.91 -23.03
CA ASN A 251 1.82 4.33 -22.43
C ASN A 251 2.27 3.02 -23.11
N ASN A 252 1.55 2.57 -24.14
CA ASN A 252 1.83 1.33 -24.88
C ASN A 252 1.95 0.10 -23.97
N ILE A 253 1.03 -0.02 -23.00
CA ILE A 253 0.96 -1.11 -22.02
C ILE A 253 -0.44 -1.74 -22.01
N THR A 254 -0.54 -3.03 -21.68
CA THR A 254 -1.82 -3.72 -21.52
C THR A 254 -2.25 -3.77 -20.06
N ILE A 255 -3.54 -4.03 -19.81
CA ILE A 255 -4.06 -4.19 -18.45
C ILE A 255 -3.45 -5.41 -17.75
N GLU A 256 -3.20 -6.49 -18.48
CA GLU A 256 -2.53 -7.68 -17.95
C GLU A 256 -1.12 -7.33 -17.49
N LYS A 257 -0.39 -6.53 -18.28
CA LYS A 257 0.95 -6.09 -17.88
C LYS A 257 0.92 -5.19 -16.65
N MET A 258 -0.06 -4.30 -16.55
CA MET A 258 -0.26 -3.48 -15.35
C MET A 258 -0.57 -4.33 -14.12
N ARG A 259 -1.41 -5.35 -14.25
CA ARG A 259 -1.72 -6.28 -13.16
C ARG A 259 -0.51 -7.09 -12.71
N GLU A 260 0.34 -7.54 -13.63
CA GLU A 260 1.62 -8.17 -13.28
C GLU A 260 2.52 -7.22 -12.48
N LEU A 261 2.60 -5.95 -12.89
CA LEU A 261 3.38 -4.93 -12.18
C LEU A 261 2.81 -4.65 -10.79
N TRP A 262 1.49 -4.48 -10.66
CA TRP A 262 0.84 -4.30 -9.36
C TRP A 262 1.05 -5.50 -8.45
N ASN A 263 0.99 -6.73 -8.96
CA ASN A 263 1.25 -7.93 -8.18
C ASN A 263 2.69 -7.98 -7.67
N ARG A 264 3.67 -7.69 -8.54
CA ARG A 264 5.08 -7.61 -8.15
C ARG A 264 5.31 -6.51 -7.11
N ASP A 265 4.81 -5.31 -7.36
CA ASP A 265 5.01 -4.18 -6.47
C ASP A 265 4.26 -4.38 -5.14
N ALA A 266 3.11 -5.08 -5.14
CA ALA A 266 2.37 -5.46 -3.94
C ALA A 266 3.18 -6.43 -3.10
N LYS A 267 3.75 -7.45 -3.73
CA LYS A 267 4.65 -8.40 -3.07
C LYS A 267 5.83 -7.68 -2.41
N GLU A 268 6.58 -6.89 -3.16
CA GLU A 268 7.76 -6.17 -2.64
C GLU A 268 7.39 -5.23 -1.48
N ALA A 269 6.25 -4.54 -1.58
CA ALA A 269 5.79 -3.65 -0.53
C ALA A 269 5.37 -4.38 0.74
N ILE A 270 4.61 -5.47 0.65
CA ILE A 270 4.19 -6.24 1.83
C ILE A 270 5.41 -6.89 2.49
N GLU A 271 6.33 -7.48 1.71
CA GLU A 271 7.57 -8.06 2.23
C GLU A 271 8.41 -7.01 2.98
N THR A 272 8.53 -5.81 2.40
CA THR A 272 9.21 -4.68 3.04
C THR A 272 8.51 -4.24 4.31
N ASP A 273 7.18 -4.12 4.29
CA ASP A 273 6.39 -3.68 5.43
C ASP A 273 6.53 -4.64 6.61
N VAL A 274 6.43 -5.94 6.33
CA VAL A 274 6.62 -7.02 7.29
C VAL A 274 8.04 -7.00 7.84
N PHE A 275 9.05 -6.86 6.99
CA PHE A 275 10.44 -6.77 7.43
C PHE A 275 10.70 -5.57 8.34
N LEU A 276 10.27 -4.38 7.95
CA LEU A 276 10.49 -3.16 8.74
C LEU A 276 9.76 -3.22 10.08
N THR A 277 8.54 -3.77 10.09
CA THR A 277 7.78 -4.00 11.32
C THR A 277 8.51 -4.99 12.23
N LEU A 278 8.94 -6.13 11.67
CA LEU A 278 9.69 -7.16 12.38
C LEU A 278 11.01 -6.64 12.95
N TYR A 279 11.74 -5.85 12.17
CA TYR A 279 12.98 -5.19 12.60
C TYR A 279 12.71 -4.20 13.73
N ALA A 280 11.68 -3.35 13.57
CA ALA A 280 11.28 -2.38 14.58
C ALA A 280 10.87 -3.06 15.90
N ASP A 281 10.11 -4.16 15.84
CA ASP A 281 9.70 -4.93 17.01
C ASP A 281 10.91 -5.56 17.70
N THR A 282 11.80 -6.19 16.92
CA THR A 282 13.00 -6.86 17.42
C THR A 282 13.97 -5.88 18.10
N LYS A 283 14.15 -4.69 17.50
CA LYS A 283 15.00 -3.63 18.03
C LYS A 283 14.28 -2.71 19.03
N LYS A 284 13.00 -2.97 19.32
CA LYS A 284 12.14 -2.17 20.22
C LYS A 284 12.13 -0.69 19.85
N ILE A 285 11.99 -0.40 18.56
CA ILE A 285 11.91 0.95 18.05
C ILE A 285 10.53 1.52 18.37
N GLU A 286 10.53 2.58 19.16
CA GLU A 286 9.33 3.35 19.51
C GLU A 286 9.48 4.81 19.06
N ILE A 287 8.34 5.42 18.76
CA ILE A 287 8.21 6.84 18.45
C ILE A 287 7.63 7.53 19.66
N THR A 288 8.42 8.45 20.23
CA THR A 288 8.00 9.27 21.35
C THR A 288 6.98 10.32 20.89
N GLU A 289 6.11 10.78 21.79
CA GLU A 289 5.14 11.83 21.46
C GLU A 289 5.80 13.12 20.95
N GLY A 290 6.98 13.46 21.48
CA GLY A 290 7.75 14.62 21.02
C GLY A 290 8.19 14.49 19.55
N ALA A 291 8.69 13.32 19.15
CA ALA A 291 9.08 13.05 17.76
C ALA A 291 7.85 13.06 16.83
N LEU A 292 6.75 12.43 17.27
CA LEU A 292 5.49 12.44 16.52
C LEU A 292 4.98 13.86 16.30
N ASN A 293 4.93 14.69 17.35
CA ASN A 293 4.47 16.07 17.24
C ASN A 293 5.38 16.91 16.32
N LYS A 294 6.69 16.65 16.29
CA LYS A 294 7.61 17.29 15.34
C LYS A 294 7.25 16.93 13.90
N LYS A 295 7.06 15.64 13.59
CA LYS A 295 6.65 15.17 12.26
C LYS A 295 5.29 15.75 11.83
N ILE A 296 4.32 15.76 12.74
CA ILE A 296 3.00 16.37 12.49
C ILE A 296 3.14 17.86 12.15
N ASN A 297 4.02 18.59 12.84
CA ASN A 297 4.26 20.00 12.54
C ASN A 297 4.97 20.22 11.19
N GLU A 298 5.83 19.30 10.76
CA GLU A 298 6.42 19.33 9.42
C GLU A 298 5.36 19.10 8.34
N ILE A 299 4.48 18.12 8.53
CA ILE A 299 3.35 17.86 7.60
C ILE A 299 2.43 19.09 7.51
N LYS A 300 2.12 19.73 8.64
CA LYS A 300 1.32 20.98 8.68
C LYS A 300 1.94 22.12 7.87
N LYS A 301 3.28 22.23 7.85
CA LYS A 301 3.97 23.26 7.07
C LYS A 301 3.92 22.98 5.58
N GLN A 302 3.98 21.70 5.18
CA GLN A 302 3.92 21.29 3.78
C GLN A 302 2.52 21.38 3.20
N ARG A 303 1.48 21.20 4.04
CA ARG A 303 0.06 21.20 3.63
C ARG A 303 -0.75 22.22 4.44
N PRO A 304 -0.59 23.53 4.17
CA PRO A 304 -1.31 24.58 4.88
C PRO A 304 -2.81 24.63 4.53
N ASP A 305 -3.22 23.95 3.47
CA ASP A 305 -4.55 23.88 2.89
C ASP A 305 -5.47 22.80 3.51
N VAL A 306 -4.90 21.88 4.30
CA VAL A 306 -5.64 20.78 4.94
C VAL A 306 -6.30 21.23 6.24
N ASP A 307 -7.52 20.76 6.50
CA ASP A 307 -8.22 21.01 7.76
C ASP A 307 -7.38 20.55 8.96
N ARG A 308 -7.21 21.45 9.92
CA ARG A 308 -6.36 21.22 11.09
C ARG A 308 -6.91 20.17 12.03
N THR A 309 -8.21 19.88 11.97
CA THR A 309 -8.86 18.86 12.80
C THR A 309 -8.29 17.46 12.55
N VAL A 310 -7.86 17.18 11.31
CA VAL A 310 -7.25 15.90 10.91
C VAL A 310 -6.00 15.58 11.74
N PHE A 311 -5.21 16.59 12.12
CA PHE A 311 -3.97 16.38 12.90
C PHE A 311 -4.21 15.99 14.37
N SER A 312 -5.46 16.14 14.84
CA SER A 312 -5.90 15.79 16.19
C SER A 312 -6.65 14.45 16.20
N ASP A 313 -7.00 13.90 15.04
CA ASP A 313 -7.69 12.62 14.94
C ASP A 313 -6.80 11.47 15.48
N PRO A 314 -7.29 10.66 16.44
CA PRO A 314 -6.50 9.58 17.02
C PRO A 314 -6.03 8.53 16.01
N GLN A 315 -6.87 8.18 15.03
CA GLN A 315 -6.53 7.17 14.02
C GLN A 315 -5.44 7.68 13.08
N TRP A 316 -5.56 8.94 12.65
CA TRP A 316 -4.55 9.59 11.82
C TRP A 316 -3.21 9.74 12.55
N ARG A 317 -3.23 10.13 13.84
CA ARG A 317 -2.01 10.24 14.64
C ARG A 317 -1.30 8.88 14.79
N GLU A 318 -2.05 7.81 15.00
CA GLU A 318 -1.48 6.46 15.08
C GLU A 318 -0.94 6.00 13.72
N TYR A 319 -1.61 6.32 12.63
CA TYR A 319 -1.11 6.06 11.26
C TYR A 319 0.24 6.74 11.02
N ILE A 320 0.36 8.04 11.33
CA ILE A 320 1.63 8.77 11.18
C ILE A 320 2.72 8.22 12.10
N LYS A 321 2.36 7.83 13.33
CA LYS A 321 3.30 7.20 14.25
C LYS A 321 3.85 5.89 13.68
N ASN A 322 3.01 5.07 13.05
CA ASN A 322 3.43 3.83 12.40
C ASN A 322 4.33 4.07 11.18
N ILE A 323 4.05 5.09 10.36
CA ILE A 323 4.93 5.49 9.27
C ILE A 323 6.30 5.91 9.82
N GLU A 324 6.31 6.84 10.78
CA GLU A 324 7.56 7.34 11.37
C GLU A 324 8.37 6.22 12.02
N ARG A 325 7.69 5.25 12.63
CA ARG A 325 8.30 4.05 13.19
C ARG A 325 9.02 3.23 12.12
N LYS A 326 8.37 3.02 10.96
CA LYS A 326 8.95 2.27 9.82
C LYS A 326 10.09 3.04 9.16
N GLU A 327 9.98 4.35 9.00
CA GLU A 327 11.08 5.20 8.52
C GLU A 327 12.30 5.12 9.44
N LYS A 328 12.10 5.24 10.75
CA LYS A 328 13.16 5.10 11.75
C LYS A 328 13.76 3.69 11.76
N ALA A 329 12.95 2.67 11.54
CA ALA A 329 13.40 1.29 11.40
C ALA A 329 14.30 1.11 10.19
N PHE A 330 13.90 1.65 9.04
CA PHE A 330 14.71 1.62 7.82
C PHE A 330 16.05 2.35 8.00
N SER A 331 16.03 3.56 8.57
CA SER A 331 17.27 4.31 8.87
C SER A 331 18.19 3.54 9.82
N SER A 332 17.63 2.98 10.89
CA SER A 332 18.41 2.18 11.85
C SER A 332 18.96 0.89 11.23
N PHE A 333 18.21 0.28 10.31
CA PHE A 333 18.66 -0.88 9.54
C PHE A 333 19.82 -0.49 8.61
N ALA A 334 19.70 0.62 7.86
CA ALA A 334 20.77 1.12 7.01
C ALA A 334 22.04 1.43 7.82
N GLU A 335 21.91 2.02 9.02
CA GLU A 335 23.04 2.25 9.92
C GLU A 335 23.70 0.95 10.40
N GLU A 336 22.93 -0.11 10.63
CA GLU A 336 23.46 -1.43 11.04
C GLU A 336 24.23 -2.11 9.90
N ILE A 337 23.78 -1.96 8.65
CA ILE A 337 24.43 -2.57 7.48
C ILE A 337 25.64 -1.77 7.00
N PHE A 338 25.51 -0.45 6.87
CA PHE A 338 26.52 0.40 6.24
C PHE A 338 27.38 1.19 7.24
N GLY A 339 26.98 1.23 8.50
CA GLY A 339 27.63 2.04 9.54
C GLY A 339 27.09 3.47 9.61
N LYS A 340 26.97 3.99 10.83
CA LYS A 340 26.40 5.33 11.12
C LYS A 340 27.09 6.46 10.38
N ASP A 341 28.42 6.48 10.41
CA ASP A 341 29.23 7.54 9.79
C ASP A 341 29.09 7.58 8.26
N PHE A 342 28.73 6.44 7.65
CA PHE A 342 28.48 6.37 6.22
C PHE A 342 27.11 6.93 5.90
N VAL A 343 26.07 6.47 6.60
CA VAL A 343 24.68 6.92 6.39
C VAL A 343 24.53 8.42 6.65
N SER A 344 25.18 8.96 7.69
CA SER A 344 25.09 10.38 8.05
C SER A 344 25.66 11.33 6.99
N LYS A 345 26.44 10.84 6.01
CA LYS A 345 26.92 11.65 4.88
C LYS A 345 25.84 11.91 3.82
N TYR A 346 24.74 11.16 3.87
CA TYR A 346 23.67 11.19 2.87
C TYR A 346 22.34 11.72 3.42
N ASN A 347 22.26 11.99 4.74
CA ASN A 347 21.18 12.71 5.42
C ASN A 347 21.55 14.18 5.60
#